data_AF-A0A1Z3HUS1-F1
#
_entry.id   AF-A0A1Z3HUS1-F1
#
_cell.length_a   1.000
_cell.length_b   1.000
_cell.length_c   1.000
_cell.angle_alpha   90.00
_cell.angle_beta   90.00
_cell.angle_gamma   90.00
#
_symmetry.space_group_name_H-M   'P 1'
#
loop_
_entity.id
_entity.type
_entity.pdbx_description
1 polymer ?
#
loop_
_entity_poly.entity_id
_entity_poly.type
_entity_poly.pdbx_seq_one_letter_code
_entity_poly.pdbx_strand_id
1 'polypeptide(L)'
;MNQAQILKALEDHPDALGVIPSYRAVRPHLDVQIYDCLESTNHHLWQLLDQGATAGTVVIARRQWAGRGQWGRRWQSPEGGLYLSLLLEVEVPVQEQGMLTLASAWGLATALVKVGLPIQIKWPNDLVVMGRKLGGILTEIRRENHQIRYAVIGVGLNWANPVPDSGITLKTLLEQTGGAGLETLESLAALTLRGCFAGPAVLAGSGLG
;
A
#
# COMPACT_ATOMS: atom_id res chain seq x y z
N MET A 1 -1.39 13.95 -8.33
CA MET A 1 -0.49 12.79 -8.28
C MET A 1 0.63 13.00 -9.27
N ASN A 2 1.84 13.25 -8.77
CA ASN A 2 3.04 13.49 -9.54
C ASN A 2 4.19 12.62 -9.00
N GLN A 3 4.90 11.92 -9.89
CA GLN A 3 5.96 10.99 -9.53
C GLN A 3 7.08 11.65 -8.74
N ALA A 4 7.59 12.79 -9.23
CA ALA A 4 8.68 13.53 -8.57
C ALA A 4 8.27 14.01 -7.17
N GLN A 5 7.01 14.38 -6.97
CA GLN A 5 6.50 14.76 -5.64
C GLN A 5 6.40 13.56 -4.67
N ILE A 6 6.07 12.37 -5.16
CA ILE A 6 6.08 11.13 -4.34
C ILE A 6 7.51 10.80 -3.91
N LEU A 7 8.44 10.80 -4.87
CA LEU A 7 9.85 10.53 -4.61
C LEU A 7 10.44 11.57 -3.64
N LYS A 8 10.13 12.85 -3.83
CA LYS A 8 10.51 13.91 -2.90
C LYS A 8 9.91 13.70 -1.50
N ALA A 9 8.63 13.33 -1.38
CA ALA A 9 8.02 13.03 -0.09
C ALA A 9 8.67 11.81 0.62
N LEU A 10 9.19 10.85 -0.15
CA LEU A 10 10.00 9.75 0.38
C LEU A 10 11.38 10.20 0.87
N GLU A 11 11.90 11.35 0.43
CA GLU A 11 13.18 11.91 0.86
C GLU A 11 13.06 12.87 2.05
N ASP A 12 12.11 13.83 1.98
CA ASP A 12 12.04 14.99 2.88
C ASP A 12 11.64 14.66 4.33
N HIS A 13 10.90 13.56 4.53
CA HIS A 13 10.31 13.25 5.83
C HIS A 13 10.58 11.81 6.30
N PRO A 14 11.84 11.46 6.56
CA PRO A 14 12.25 10.10 6.86
C PRO A 14 11.89 9.63 8.27
N ASP A 15 11.27 10.45 9.14
CA ASP A 15 10.70 10.04 10.44
C ASP A 15 9.25 10.49 10.60
N ALA A 16 8.92 11.70 10.11
CA ALA A 16 7.57 12.25 10.17
C ALA A 16 6.54 11.47 9.34
N LEU A 17 6.98 10.62 8.40
CA LEU A 17 6.14 9.65 7.70
C LEU A 17 6.29 8.23 8.27
N GLY A 18 6.52 8.08 9.57
CA GLY A 18 6.32 6.82 10.29
C GLY A 18 7.36 5.71 10.10
N VAL A 19 8.59 6.04 9.71
CA VAL A 19 9.64 5.06 9.37
C VAL A 19 10.04 4.16 10.56
N ILE A 20 10.38 2.91 10.27
CA ILE A 20 11.09 1.98 11.17
C ILE A 20 12.58 2.01 10.77
N PRO A 21 13.56 1.96 11.70
CA PRO A 21 14.99 2.01 11.38
C PRO A 21 15.46 1.06 10.26
N SER A 22 14.82 -0.11 10.11
CA SER A 22 15.11 -1.06 9.03
C SER A 22 14.80 -0.53 7.62
N TYR A 23 13.80 0.33 7.43
CA TYR A 23 13.48 0.91 6.12
C TYR A 23 14.52 1.95 5.68
N ARG A 24 15.16 2.68 6.61
CA ARG A 24 16.27 3.60 6.28
C ARG A 24 17.49 2.84 5.76
N ALA A 25 17.72 1.63 6.26
CA ALA A 25 18.86 0.81 5.87
C ALA A 25 18.70 0.20 4.47
N VAL A 26 17.46 0.00 3.99
CA VAL A 26 17.21 -0.76 2.76
C VAL A 26 16.96 0.11 1.52
N ARG A 27 16.49 1.37 1.65
CA ARG A 27 16.11 2.30 0.54
C ARG A 27 15.99 1.57 -0.83
N PRO A 28 14.97 0.73 -1.03
CA PRO A 28 14.83 -0.01 -2.28
C PRO A 28 14.74 1.01 -3.42
N HIS A 29 15.36 0.72 -4.56
CA HIS A 29 15.18 1.55 -5.75
C HIS A 29 13.71 1.47 -6.17
N LEU A 30 12.95 2.54 -5.95
CA LEU A 30 11.53 2.60 -6.30
C LEU A 30 11.35 3.18 -7.68
N ASP A 31 10.85 2.35 -8.60
CA ASP A 31 10.39 2.80 -9.90
C ASP A 31 8.88 3.06 -9.84
N VAL A 32 8.50 4.33 -9.69
CA VAL A 32 7.11 4.74 -9.52
C VAL A 32 6.50 5.13 -10.86
N GLN A 33 5.54 4.35 -11.33
CA GLN A 33 4.82 4.58 -12.58
C GLN A 33 3.36 4.98 -12.29
N ILE A 34 2.92 6.10 -12.86
CA ILE A 34 1.57 6.65 -12.63
C ILE A 34 0.77 6.60 -13.93
N TYR A 35 -0.44 6.06 -13.83
CA TYR A 35 -1.37 5.89 -14.94
C TYR A 35 -2.68 6.63 -14.66
N ASP A 36 -3.32 7.18 -15.70
CA ASP A 36 -4.60 7.86 -15.54
C ASP A 36 -5.77 6.90 -15.29
N CYS A 37 -5.75 5.72 -15.91
CA CYS A 37 -6.78 4.70 -15.75
C CYS A 37 -6.22 3.32 -16.10
N LEU A 38 -6.46 2.33 -15.25
CA LEU A 38 -6.08 0.93 -15.48
C LEU A 38 -7.26 -0.01 -15.19
N GLU A 39 -7.16 -1.27 -15.62
CA GLU A 39 -8.08 -2.32 -15.14
C GLU A 39 -7.94 -2.48 -13.63
N SER A 40 -6.71 -2.78 -13.21
CA SER A 40 -6.27 -2.98 -11.84
C SER A 40 -4.76 -2.73 -11.78
N THR A 41 -4.29 -2.00 -10.80
CA THR A 41 -2.86 -1.76 -10.56
C THR A 41 -2.12 -3.07 -10.30
N ASN A 42 -2.76 -4.01 -9.60
CA ASN A 42 -2.22 -5.35 -9.34
C ASN A 42 -2.01 -6.12 -10.64
N HIS A 43 -3.04 -6.16 -11.48
CA HIS A 43 -2.97 -6.88 -12.75
C HIS A 43 -1.89 -6.30 -13.65
N HIS A 44 -1.83 -4.98 -13.75
CA HIS A 44 -0.83 -4.30 -14.56
C HIS A 44 0.59 -4.54 -14.05
N LEU A 45 0.80 -4.59 -12.74
CA LEU A 45 2.11 -4.84 -12.16
C LEU A 45 2.62 -6.27 -12.44
N TRP A 46 1.73 -7.26 -12.52
CA TRP A 46 2.10 -8.59 -13.01
C TRP A 46 2.53 -8.58 -14.47
N GLN A 47 1.83 -7.81 -15.33
CA GLN A 47 2.22 -7.67 -16.74
C GLN A 47 3.60 -7.01 -16.89
N LEU A 48 3.90 -6.00 -16.07
CA LEU A 48 5.21 -5.35 -16.06
C LEU A 48 6.30 -6.32 -15.59
N LEU A 49 6.04 -7.15 -14.57
CA LEU A 49 6.97 -8.20 -14.15
C LEU A 49 7.24 -9.20 -15.29
N ASP A 50 6.21 -9.61 -16.03
CA ASP A 50 6.36 -10.47 -17.22
C ASP A 50 7.19 -9.81 -18.34
N GLN A 51 7.27 -8.48 -18.34
CA GLN A 51 8.06 -7.67 -19.27
C GLN A 51 9.46 -7.32 -18.73
N GLY A 52 9.82 -7.82 -17.55
CA GLY A 52 11.15 -7.64 -16.95
C GLY A 52 11.26 -6.56 -15.88
N ALA A 53 10.14 -6.02 -15.37
CA ALA A 53 10.16 -5.15 -14.21
C ALA A 53 10.67 -5.89 -12.96
N THR A 54 11.37 -5.19 -12.07
CA THR A 54 12.02 -5.77 -10.89
C THR A 54 11.32 -5.38 -9.59
N ALA A 55 11.69 -6.04 -8.49
CA ALA A 55 11.24 -5.65 -7.16
C ALA A 55 11.52 -4.16 -6.88
N GLY A 56 10.57 -3.49 -6.24
CA GLY A 56 10.58 -2.04 -6.09
C GLY A 56 9.77 -1.29 -7.15
N THR A 57 9.33 -1.96 -8.22
CA THR A 57 8.37 -1.36 -9.17
C THR A 57 7.04 -1.08 -8.46
N VAL A 58 6.54 0.15 -8.64
CA VAL A 58 5.29 0.65 -8.07
C VAL A 58 4.39 1.12 -9.20
N VAL A 59 3.16 0.63 -9.24
CA VAL A 59 2.12 1.11 -10.15
C VAL A 59 1.06 1.86 -9.36
N ILE A 60 0.76 3.08 -9.76
CA ILE A 60 -0.31 3.88 -9.21
C ILE A 60 -1.28 4.24 -10.33
N ALA A 61 -2.59 4.09 -10.09
CA ALA A 61 -3.61 4.57 -11.02
C ALA A 61 -4.45 5.68 -10.37
N ARG A 62 -4.82 6.71 -11.14
CA ARG A 62 -5.82 7.70 -10.67
C ARG A 62 -7.21 7.09 -10.58
N ARG A 63 -7.51 6.09 -11.43
CA ARG A 63 -8.78 5.35 -11.50
C ARG A 63 -8.54 3.89 -11.87
N GLN A 64 -9.40 3.00 -11.39
CA GLN A 64 -9.46 1.61 -11.87
C GLN A 64 -10.87 1.27 -12.33
N TRP A 65 -11.02 0.71 -13.54
CA TRP A 65 -12.32 0.31 -14.05
C TRP A 65 -12.73 -1.10 -13.61
N ALA A 66 -11.80 -1.96 -13.20
CA ALA A 66 -12.08 -3.25 -12.58
C ALA A 66 -11.19 -3.52 -11.36
N GLY A 67 -11.11 -2.53 -10.45
CA GLY A 67 -10.40 -2.66 -9.18
C GLY A 67 -10.83 -3.91 -8.41
N ARG A 68 -9.85 -4.62 -7.84
CA ARG A 68 -10.05 -5.93 -7.20
C ARG A 68 -9.88 -5.84 -5.69
N GLY A 69 -10.67 -6.60 -4.96
CA GLY A 69 -10.55 -6.87 -3.54
C GLY A 69 -10.48 -8.38 -3.28
N GLN A 70 -10.34 -8.76 -2.00
CA GLN A 70 -10.29 -10.17 -1.62
C GLN A 70 -11.57 -10.92 -1.98
N TRP A 71 -11.43 -12.24 -2.18
CA TRP A 71 -12.52 -13.16 -2.50
C TRP A 71 -13.35 -12.74 -3.73
N GLY A 72 -12.70 -12.14 -4.73
CA GLY A 72 -13.33 -11.72 -5.98
C GLY A 72 -14.24 -10.49 -5.85
N ARG A 73 -14.26 -9.83 -4.68
CA ARG A 73 -15.03 -8.59 -4.51
C ARG A 73 -14.44 -7.48 -5.35
N ARG A 74 -15.29 -6.57 -5.82
CA ARG A 74 -14.84 -5.37 -6.54
C ARG A 74 -14.44 -4.29 -5.55
N TRP A 75 -13.30 -3.65 -5.80
CA TRP A 75 -12.90 -2.41 -5.13
C TRP A 75 -13.29 -1.24 -6.02
N GLN A 76 -14.11 -0.32 -5.52
CA GLN A 76 -14.48 0.88 -6.28
C GLN A 76 -13.31 1.85 -6.30
N SER A 77 -12.93 2.31 -7.48
CA SER A 77 -11.72 3.14 -7.66
C SER A 77 -11.94 4.35 -8.57
N PRO A 78 -12.87 5.26 -8.22
CA PRO A 78 -13.02 6.53 -8.92
C PRO A 78 -11.86 7.47 -8.61
N GLU A 79 -11.82 8.63 -9.27
CA GLU A 79 -10.77 9.61 -8.98
C GLU A 79 -10.87 10.14 -7.53
N GLY A 80 -9.73 10.45 -6.93
CA GLY A 80 -9.64 11.01 -5.58
C GLY A 80 -9.30 10.00 -4.50
N GLY A 81 -9.09 8.72 -4.82
CA GLY A 81 -8.48 7.73 -3.92
C GLY A 81 -7.02 7.44 -4.26
N LEU A 82 -6.35 6.68 -3.41
CA LEU A 82 -5.03 6.09 -3.70
C LEU A 82 -5.22 4.63 -4.09
N TYR A 83 -4.82 4.29 -5.31
CA TYR A 83 -4.79 2.91 -5.82
C TYR A 83 -3.37 2.61 -6.25
N LEU A 84 -2.68 1.81 -5.45
CA LEU A 84 -1.26 1.58 -5.54
C LEU A 84 -0.98 0.10 -5.45
N SER A 85 -0.05 -0.40 -6.27
CA SER A 85 0.49 -1.75 -6.15
C SER A 85 2.01 -1.69 -6.09
N LEU A 86 2.58 -2.46 -5.19
CA LEU A 86 4.03 -2.58 -4.99
C LEU A 86 4.47 -4.02 -5.28
N LEU A 87 5.51 -4.17 -6.08
CA LEU A 87 6.14 -5.45 -6.37
C LEU A 87 7.28 -5.70 -5.39
N LEU A 88 7.20 -6.82 -4.69
CA LEU A 88 8.23 -7.32 -3.79
C LEU A 88 8.77 -8.66 -4.30
N GLU A 89 10.06 -8.85 -4.13
CA GLU A 89 10.70 -10.17 -4.14
C GLU A 89 10.94 -10.56 -2.69
N VAL A 90 10.39 -11.70 -2.27
CA VAL A 90 10.43 -12.17 -0.88
C VAL A 90 10.54 -13.69 -0.89
N GLU A 91 11.25 -14.26 0.08
CA GLU A 91 11.35 -15.72 0.26
C GLU A 91 10.56 -16.11 1.52
N VAL A 92 9.27 -16.37 1.34
CA VAL A 92 8.36 -16.69 2.45
C VAL A 92 7.61 -17.98 2.12
N PRO A 93 7.44 -18.94 3.06
CA PRO A 93 6.65 -20.14 2.79
C PRO A 93 5.25 -19.79 2.28
N VAL A 94 4.74 -20.54 1.29
CA VAL A 94 3.42 -20.26 0.69
C VAL A 94 2.28 -20.30 1.72
N GLN A 95 2.43 -21.11 2.76
CA GLN A 95 1.50 -21.24 3.88
C GLN A 95 1.35 -19.92 4.67
N GLU A 96 2.35 -19.04 4.60
CA GLU A 96 2.40 -17.75 5.28
C GLU A 96 1.89 -16.59 4.40
N GLN A 97 1.28 -16.85 3.23
CA GLN A 97 0.68 -15.80 2.38
C GLN A 97 -0.28 -14.89 3.16
N GLY A 98 -1.06 -15.44 4.10
CA GLY A 98 -1.93 -14.66 4.97
C GLY A 98 -1.17 -13.72 5.91
N MET A 99 -0.01 -14.16 6.43
CA MET A 99 0.87 -13.34 7.25
C MET A 99 1.49 -12.20 6.44
N LEU A 100 1.82 -12.42 5.17
CA LEU A 100 2.32 -11.35 4.30
C LEU A 100 1.28 -10.23 4.10
N THR A 101 0.01 -10.60 3.94
CA THR A 101 -1.10 -9.63 3.86
C THR A 101 -1.24 -8.86 5.17
N LEU A 102 -1.26 -9.57 6.30
CA LEU A 102 -1.41 -8.98 7.62
C LEU A 102 -0.22 -8.08 7.98
N ALA A 103 1.00 -8.50 7.67
CA ALA A 103 2.22 -7.72 7.89
C ALA A 103 2.17 -6.41 7.09
N SER A 104 1.74 -6.46 5.83
CA SER A 104 1.51 -5.27 5.00
C SER A 104 0.47 -4.33 5.62
N ALA A 105 -0.65 -4.87 6.11
CA ALA A 105 -1.70 -4.10 6.75
C ALA A 105 -1.22 -3.47 8.07
N TRP A 106 -0.45 -4.22 8.84
CA TRP A 106 0.16 -3.77 10.08
C TRP A 106 1.19 -2.66 9.87
N GLY A 107 2.06 -2.79 8.88
CA GLY A 107 3.05 -1.77 8.55
C GLY A 107 2.39 -0.46 8.13
N LEU A 108 1.34 -0.53 7.28
CA LEU A 108 0.57 0.64 6.87
C LEU A 108 -0.22 1.27 8.03
N ALA A 109 -0.93 0.46 8.82
CA ALA A 109 -1.67 0.96 9.98
C ALA A 109 -0.74 1.65 10.97
N THR A 110 0.43 1.06 11.25
CA THR A 110 1.44 1.63 12.14
C THR A 110 1.98 2.95 11.61
N ALA A 111 2.24 3.04 10.30
CA ALA A 111 2.67 4.28 9.66
C ALA A 111 1.61 5.40 9.79
N LEU A 112 0.33 5.07 9.59
CA LEU A 112 -0.79 6.00 9.75
C LEU A 112 -1.01 6.41 11.23
N VAL A 113 -0.85 5.48 12.18
CA VAL A 113 -0.95 5.78 13.62
C VAL A 113 0.15 6.70 14.10
N LYS A 114 1.38 6.54 13.60
CA LYS A 114 2.49 7.44 13.95
C LYS A 114 2.27 8.88 13.51
N VAL A 115 1.48 9.10 12.46
CA VAL A 115 1.03 10.42 12.04
C VAL A 115 -0.30 10.81 12.68
N GLY A 116 -0.63 10.25 13.85
CA GLY A 116 -1.77 10.69 14.66
C GLY A 116 -3.15 10.22 14.20
N LEU A 117 -3.23 9.29 13.24
CA LEU A 117 -4.51 8.77 12.77
C LEU A 117 -4.91 7.50 13.57
N PRO A 118 -6.12 7.42 14.15
CA PRO A 118 -6.52 6.29 14.99
C PRO A 118 -6.95 5.07 14.16
N ILE A 119 -6.06 4.57 13.31
CA ILE A 119 -6.33 3.45 12.39
C ILE A 119 -6.26 2.12 13.13
N GLN A 120 -7.24 1.26 12.87
CA GLN A 120 -7.31 -0.11 13.34
C GLN A 120 -7.30 -1.07 12.14
N ILE A 121 -6.91 -2.31 12.39
CA ILE A 121 -6.98 -3.38 11.40
C ILE A 121 -8.18 -4.25 11.71
N LYS A 122 -9.16 -4.27 10.79
CA LYS A 122 -10.18 -5.30 10.77
C LYS A 122 -9.62 -6.47 9.97
N TRP A 123 -9.37 -7.58 10.69
CA TRP A 123 -8.71 -8.75 10.12
C TRP A 123 -9.43 -9.26 8.84
N PRO A 124 -8.69 -9.71 7.82
CA PRO A 124 -7.23 -9.78 7.74
C PRO A 124 -6.53 -8.55 7.15
N ASN A 125 -7.27 -7.66 6.49
CA ASN A 125 -6.69 -6.77 5.48
C ASN A 125 -7.35 -5.39 5.39
N ASP A 126 -8.38 -5.12 6.19
CA ASP A 126 -9.14 -3.88 6.12
C ASP A 126 -8.60 -2.87 7.13
N LEU A 127 -8.34 -1.65 6.66
CA LEU A 127 -8.03 -0.52 7.52
C LEU A 127 -9.33 0.20 7.86
N VAL A 128 -9.60 0.35 9.16
CA VAL A 128 -10.84 0.92 9.66
C VAL A 128 -10.58 1.99 10.72
N VAL A 129 -11.50 2.93 10.83
CA VAL A 129 -11.51 3.96 11.86
C VAL A 129 -12.96 4.25 12.23
N MET A 130 -13.25 4.31 13.54
CA MET A 130 -14.63 4.48 14.04
C MET A 130 -15.63 3.47 13.42
N GLY A 131 -15.18 2.23 13.20
CA GLY A 131 -15.99 1.17 12.57
C GLY A 131 -16.24 1.32 11.07
N ARG A 132 -15.75 2.39 10.43
CA ARG A 132 -15.89 2.66 8.99
C ARG A 132 -14.62 2.30 8.24
N LYS A 133 -14.77 1.80 7.01
CA LYS A 133 -13.65 1.34 6.18
C LYS A 133 -12.92 2.51 5.52
N LEU A 134 -11.65 2.67 5.85
CA LEU A 134 -10.74 3.63 5.20
C LEU A 134 -10.10 3.04 3.94
N GLY A 135 -9.78 1.75 3.97
CA GLY A 135 -9.05 1.12 2.88
C GLY A 135 -8.90 -0.37 3.06
N GLY A 136 -8.18 -1.00 2.15
CA GLY A 136 -7.87 -2.41 2.23
C GLY A 136 -6.64 -2.79 1.43
N ILE A 137 -6.11 -3.96 1.76
CA ILE A 137 -4.95 -4.56 1.11
C ILE A 137 -5.35 -5.83 0.38
N LEU A 138 -4.77 -6.03 -0.81
CA LEU A 138 -4.86 -7.25 -1.60
C LEU A 138 -3.46 -7.72 -1.97
N THR A 139 -3.03 -8.81 -1.37
CA THR A 139 -1.77 -9.47 -1.72
C THR A 139 -2.01 -10.61 -2.68
N GLU A 140 -1.38 -10.53 -3.85
CA GLU A 140 -1.29 -11.62 -4.82
C GLU A 140 0.16 -12.12 -4.86
N ILE A 141 0.36 -13.41 -5.17
CA ILE A 141 1.70 -14.01 -5.13
C ILE A 141 1.98 -14.86 -6.38
N ARG A 142 3.26 -14.96 -6.73
CA ARG A 142 3.81 -16.01 -7.58
C ARG A 142 4.78 -16.85 -6.76
N ARG A 143 4.74 -18.15 -7.00
CA ARG A 143 5.40 -19.17 -6.17
C ARG A 143 6.52 -19.83 -6.95
N GLU A 144 7.57 -20.20 -6.26
CA GLU A 144 8.67 -21.02 -6.75
C GLU A 144 9.08 -21.98 -5.63
N ASN A 145 9.18 -23.28 -5.92
CA ASN A 145 9.66 -24.30 -4.97
C ASN A 145 9.08 -24.20 -3.54
N HIS A 146 7.74 -24.20 -3.41
CA HIS A 146 7.00 -24.06 -2.14
C HIS A 146 7.18 -22.73 -1.38
N GLN A 147 7.92 -21.79 -1.94
CA GLN A 147 8.05 -20.44 -1.45
C GLN A 147 7.27 -19.47 -2.34
N ILE A 148 6.86 -18.36 -1.74
CA ILE A 148 6.53 -17.14 -2.47
C ILE A 148 7.86 -16.64 -3.01
N ARG A 149 7.90 -16.27 -4.29
CA ARG A 149 9.06 -15.64 -4.94
C ARG A 149 8.79 -14.16 -5.16
N TYR A 150 7.60 -13.85 -5.67
CA TYR A 150 7.12 -12.49 -5.89
C TYR A 150 5.79 -12.28 -5.21
N ALA A 151 5.60 -11.09 -4.66
CA ALA A 151 4.34 -10.63 -4.11
C ALA A 151 3.99 -9.26 -4.69
N VAL A 152 2.75 -9.11 -5.13
CA VAL A 152 2.16 -7.82 -5.46
C VAL A 152 1.24 -7.41 -4.32
N ILE A 153 1.63 -6.34 -3.61
CA ILE A 153 0.87 -5.74 -2.52
C ILE A 153 0.04 -4.59 -3.09
N GLY A 154 -1.23 -4.86 -3.36
CA GLY A 154 -2.22 -3.86 -3.74
C GLY A 154 -2.81 -3.15 -2.53
N VAL A 155 -2.90 -1.84 -2.61
CA VAL A 155 -3.47 -0.97 -1.58
C VAL A 155 -4.50 -0.06 -2.23
N GLY A 156 -5.71 -0.08 -1.67
CA GLY A 156 -6.75 0.89 -1.94
C GLY A 156 -7.05 1.71 -0.70
N LEU A 157 -6.79 3.02 -0.72
CA LEU A 157 -7.16 3.95 0.35
C LEU A 157 -8.15 4.99 -0.14
N ASN A 158 -9.16 5.27 0.67
CA ASN A 158 -10.08 6.37 0.45
C ASN A 158 -9.43 7.67 0.90
N TRP A 159 -9.18 8.60 -0.03
CA TRP A 159 -8.56 9.90 0.29
C TRP A 159 -9.58 11.03 0.29
N ALA A 160 -10.18 11.31 -0.87
CA ALA A 160 -11.22 12.31 -1.10
C ALA A 160 -12.29 11.82 -2.10
N ASN A 161 -12.23 10.55 -2.50
CA ASN A 161 -13.19 9.92 -3.40
C ASN A 161 -14.55 9.68 -2.71
N PRO A 162 -15.63 9.51 -3.50
CA PRO A 162 -16.89 9.02 -2.98
C PRO A 162 -16.72 7.67 -2.28
N VAL A 163 -17.41 7.50 -1.16
CA VAL A 163 -17.45 6.26 -0.36
C VAL A 163 -18.90 6.00 0.08
N PRO A 164 -19.30 4.73 0.28
CA PRO A 164 -20.58 4.41 0.90
C PRO A 164 -20.60 4.82 2.37
N ASP A 165 -21.77 4.78 3.02
CA ASP A 165 -21.92 5.12 4.45
C ASP A 165 -21.01 4.30 5.37
N SER A 166 -20.75 3.04 5.01
CA SER A 166 -19.83 2.16 5.73
C SER A 166 -18.35 2.50 5.54
N GLY A 167 -18.00 3.41 4.64
CA GLY A 167 -16.65 3.88 4.37
C GLY A 167 -16.38 5.28 4.92
N ILE A 168 -15.12 5.65 5.04
CA ILE A 168 -14.67 6.99 5.44
C ILE A 168 -13.46 7.37 4.60
N THR A 169 -13.35 8.66 4.28
CA THR A 169 -12.18 9.19 3.56
C THR A 169 -11.16 9.75 4.54
N LEU A 170 -9.89 9.74 4.15
CA LEU A 170 -8.84 10.29 4.97
C LEU A 170 -9.00 11.81 5.13
N LYS A 171 -9.43 12.55 4.10
CA LYS A 171 -9.73 13.98 4.23
C LYS A 171 -10.77 14.26 5.32
N THR A 172 -11.88 13.52 5.31
CA THR A 172 -12.92 13.66 6.35
C THR A 172 -12.37 13.37 7.74
N LEU A 173 -11.48 12.37 7.87
CA LEU A 173 -10.85 12.05 9.15
C LEU A 173 -9.92 13.18 9.61
N LEU A 174 -9.08 13.73 8.72
CA LEU A 174 -8.15 14.83 9.02
C LEU A 174 -8.89 16.09 9.49
N GLU A 175 -10.02 16.42 8.85
CA GLU A 175 -10.90 17.53 9.24
C GLU A 175 -11.47 17.35 10.66
N GLN A 176 -11.74 16.11 11.07
CA GLN A 176 -12.32 15.79 12.39
C GLN A 176 -11.28 15.75 13.51
N THR A 177 -10.07 15.25 13.23
CA THR A 177 -9.03 15.07 14.25
C THR A 177 -8.11 16.28 14.40
N GLY A 178 -8.15 17.22 13.45
CA GLY A 178 -7.25 18.37 13.42
C GLY A 178 -5.77 17.99 13.24
N GLY A 179 -5.50 16.74 12.84
CA GLY A 179 -4.19 16.12 12.93
C GLY A 179 -3.56 15.77 11.58
N ALA A 180 -2.33 16.25 11.42
CA ALA A 180 -1.18 15.69 10.71
C ALA A 180 -0.91 16.04 9.24
N GLY A 181 0.39 16.25 8.96
CA GLY A 181 1.02 16.66 7.68
C GLY A 181 0.91 15.67 6.52
N LEU A 182 -0.17 14.91 6.47
CA LEU A 182 -0.65 14.19 5.29
C LEU A 182 -1.61 15.10 4.52
N GLU A 183 -1.06 16.08 3.79
CA GLU A 183 -1.89 17.07 3.07
C GLU A 183 -2.21 16.66 1.63
N THR A 184 -1.46 15.69 1.08
CA THR A 184 -1.50 15.35 -0.34
C THR A 184 -1.60 13.84 -0.58
N LEU A 185 -2.06 13.46 -1.77
CA LEU A 185 -2.03 12.05 -2.20
C LEU A 185 -0.59 11.54 -2.30
N GLU A 186 0.35 12.42 -2.62
CA GLU A 186 1.77 12.10 -2.76
C GLU A 186 2.41 11.75 -1.41
N SER A 187 2.09 12.50 -0.34
CA SER A 187 2.55 12.16 1.00
C SER A 187 1.88 10.88 1.53
N LEU A 188 0.59 10.66 1.19
CA LEU A 188 -0.08 9.40 1.49
C LEU A 188 0.53 8.21 0.73
N ALA A 189 0.87 8.37 -0.55
CA ALA A 189 1.51 7.33 -1.34
C ALA A 189 2.90 6.99 -0.78
N ALA A 190 3.70 8.00 -0.43
CA ALA A 190 4.99 7.81 0.23
C ALA A 190 4.85 7.05 1.57
N LEU A 191 3.91 7.45 2.42
CA LEU A 191 3.60 6.77 3.68
C LEU A 191 3.15 5.31 3.45
N THR A 192 2.31 5.11 2.44
CA THR A 192 1.79 3.80 2.05
C THR A 192 2.91 2.85 1.65
N LEU A 193 3.80 3.31 0.77
CA LEU A 193 4.97 2.53 0.34
C LEU A 193 5.86 2.17 1.53
N ARG A 194 6.16 3.12 2.42
CA ARG A 194 6.94 2.84 3.64
C ARG A 194 6.32 1.74 4.50
N GLY A 195 5.01 1.82 4.75
CA GLY A 195 4.29 0.81 5.53
C GLY A 195 4.29 -0.57 4.87
N CYS A 196 4.05 -0.62 3.55
CA CYS A 196 4.03 -1.86 2.77
C CYS A 196 5.41 -2.52 2.60
N PHE A 197 6.51 -1.79 2.79
CA PHE A 197 7.84 -2.39 2.90
C PHE A 197 8.14 -2.86 4.32
N ALA A 198 7.89 -2.00 5.31
CA ALA A 198 8.33 -2.24 6.68
C ALA A 198 7.68 -3.49 7.31
N GLY A 199 6.39 -3.72 7.04
CA GLY A 199 5.68 -4.90 7.53
C GLY A 199 6.25 -6.22 7.01
N PRO A 200 6.24 -6.46 5.68
CA PRO A 200 6.86 -7.64 5.08
C PRO A 200 8.33 -7.82 5.43
N ALA A 201 9.11 -6.75 5.56
CA ALA A 201 10.51 -6.84 5.97
C ALA A 201 10.69 -7.41 7.39
N VAL A 202 9.76 -7.13 8.31
CA VAL A 202 9.75 -7.76 9.65
C VAL A 202 9.45 -9.25 9.56
N LEU A 203 8.51 -9.65 8.69
CA LEU A 203 8.19 -11.05 8.45
C LEU A 203 9.36 -11.80 7.79
N ALA A 204 10.04 -11.15 6.84
CA ALA A 204 11.14 -11.69 6.09
C ALA A 204 12.51 -11.57 6.80
N GLY A 205 12.56 -11.13 8.06
CA GLY A 205 13.77 -10.93 8.89
C GLY A 205 14.66 -12.16 9.16
N SER A 206 14.49 -13.22 8.37
CA SER A 206 15.33 -14.42 8.28
C SER A 206 16.11 -14.51 6.95
N GLY A 207 15.91 -13.60 5.97
CA GLY A 207 16.56 -13.73 4.65
C GLY A 207 16.21 -12.67 3.60
N LEU A 208 16.53 -11.39 3.82
CA LEU A 208 16.59 -10.39 2.76
C LEU A 208 18.06 -9.99 2.55
N GLY A 209 18.70 -10.62 1.57
CA GLY A 209 20.04 -10.27 1.07
C GLY A 209 19.97 -9.36 -0.16
#